data_AF-M4E7B0-F1
#
_entry.id   AF-M4E7B0-F1
#
_cell.length_a   1.000
_cell.length_b   1.000
_cell.length_c   1.000
_cell.angle_alpha   90.00
_cell.angle_beta   90.00
_cell.angle_gamma   90.00
#
_symmetry.space_group_name_H-M   'P 1'
#
loop_
_entity.id
_entity.type
_entity.pdbx_description
1 polymer ?
#
loop_
_entity_poly.entity_id
_entity_poly.type
_entity_poly.pdbx_seq_one_letter_code
_entity_poly.pdbx_strand_id
1 'polypeptide(L)'
;MSNTETNTVDEDDVCESYKMRETTKKRKLTPIQLCLLEESFEEDKRLEPDRKLWLAEKLGLQPTQVAVWFQNRRARFKTRQLELDCDSLKASYAKLKTDRDILFRQNQALENKVALLKEKLQFQEKLETQSMEAEKLGEEGSSVKSDNTQYTEEEEGLGSNQYSFPELAALGFYYDPTMSASNLGL
;
A
#
# COMPACT_ATOMS: atom_id res chain seq x y z
N MET A 1 -26.84 29.32 68.18
CA MET A 1 -25.37 29.40 68.25
C MET A 1 -24.84 28.09 67.71
N SER A 2 -24.23 28.21 66.55
CA SER A 2 -23.56 27.16 65.79
C SER A 2 -22.42 26.55 66.61
N ASN A 3 -22.20 25.25 66.46
CA ASN A 3 -20.88 24.71 66.12
C ASN A 3 -21.05 23.30 65.56
N THR A 4 -20.71 23.20 64.29
CA THR A 4 -20.72 22.01 63.46
C THR A 4 -19.30 21.45 63.50
N GLU A 5 -19.08 20.34 64.20
CA GLU A 5 -17.83 19.59 64.09
C GLU A 5 -17.93 18.64 62.89
N THR A 6 -17.30 19.07 61.80
CA THR A 6 -16.99 18.27 60.62
C THR A 6 -15.90 17.26 60.99
N ASN A 7 -16.26 15.99 61.17
CA ASN A 7 -15.29 14.91 61.24
C ASN A 7 -15.27 14.16 59.91
N THR A 8 -14.38 14.63 59.04
CA THR A 8 -13.93 13.95 57.83
C THR A 8 -12.95 12.85 58.23
N VAL A 9 -13.37 11.59 58.07
CA VAL A 9 -12.44 10.46 58.00
C VAL A 9 -12.78 9.70 56.73
N ASP A 10 -12.12 10.10 55.65
CA ASP A 10 -11.93 9.30 54.44
C ASP A 10 -10.94 8.18 54.81
N GLU A 11 -11.42 6.95 55.00
CA GLU A 11 -10.58 5.75 55.08
C GLU A 11 -10.44 5.18 53.67
N ASP A 12 -9.42 5.67 52.97
CA ASP A 12 -8.98 5.21 51.67
C ASP A 12 -8.66 3.70 51.68
N ASP A 13 -9.46 2.96 50.92
CA ASP A 13 -9.12 1.69 50.28
C ASP A 13 -7.91 1.88 49.34
N VAL A 14 -6.69 1.65 49.84
CA VAL A 14 -5.49 1.54 48.99
C VAL A 14 -4.60 0.38 49.44
N CYS A 15 -4.98 -0.81 48.96
CA CYS A 15 -4.09 -1.78 48.31
C CYS A 15 -2.66 -1.95 48.91
N GLU A 16 -2.53 -2.58 50.09
CA GLU A 16 -1.24 -3.04 50.67
C GLU A 16 -0.66 -4.29 49.93
N SER A 17 -0.86 -4.42 48.60
CA SER A 17 -0.29 -5.54 47.83
C SER A 17 1.11 -5.27 47.25
N TYR A 18 1.67 -4.09 47.47
CA TYR A 18 2.96 -3.65 46.91
C TYR A 18 4.19 -4.14 47.71
N LYS A 19 4.21 -5.38 48.21
CA LYS A 19 5.37 -5.90 48.96
C LYS A 19 5.83 -7.32 48.67
N MET A 20 5.51 -7.94 47.53
CA MET A 20 6.23 -9.15 47.07
C MET A 20 6.41 -9.21 45.55
N ARG A 21 7.14 -8.24 44.99
CA ARG A 21 7.99 -8.53 43.82
C ARG A 21 9.35 -8.99 44.35
N GLU A 22 9.36 -10.19 44.92
CA GLU A 22 10.59 -10.95 44.98
C GLU A 22 11.11 -11.05 43.56
N THR A 23 12.24 -10.40 43.30
CA THR A 23 13.08 -10.63 42.14
C THR A 23 13.63 -12.05 42.26
N THR A 24 12.76 -13.04 42.10
CA THR A 24 13.09 -14.44 42.03
C THR A 24 13.99 -14.59 40.82
N LYS A 25 15.24 -15.00 41.10
CA LYS A 25 16.27 -15.37 40.14
C LYS A 25 15.58 -16.00 38.92
N LYS A 26 15.69 -15.38 37.74
CA LYS A 26 15.05 -15.81 36.48
C LYS A 26 15.43 -17.27 36.19
N ARG A 27 14.70 -18.24 36.74
CA ARG A 27 14.89 -19.66 36.45
C ARG A 27 14.48 -19.84 34.99
N LYS A 28 15.46 -20.09 34.13
CA LYS A 28 15.21 -20.42 32.72
C LYS A 28 14.39 -21.71 32.68
N LEU A 29 13.35 -21.74 31.87
CA LEU A 29 12.59 -22.96 31.58
C LEU A 29 13.55 -23.99 30.98
N THR A 30 13.37 -25.27 31.35
CA THR A 30 14.19 -26.35 30.78
C THR A 30 13.84 -26.56 29.31
N PRO A 31 14.74 -27.12 28.49
CA PRO A 31 14.44 -27.43 27.09
C PRO A 31 13.19 -28.30 26.92
N ILE A 32 12.98 -29.27 27.82
CA ILE A 32 11.81 -30.15 27.82
C ILE A 32 10.53 -29.34 28.10
N GLN A 33 10.56 -28.44 29.09
CA GLN A 33 9.42 -27.55 29.36
C GLN A 33 9.09 -26.65 28.16
N LEU A 34 10.12 -26.12 27.50
CA LEU A 34 9.94 -25.31 26.28
C LEU A 34 9.32 -26.12 25.14
N CYS A 35 9.79 -27.36 24.93
CA CYS A 35 9.25 -28.25 23.90
C CYS A 35 7.75 -28.49 24.10
N LEU A 36 7.34 -28.85 25.32
CA LEU A 36 5.95 -29.11 25.65
C LEU A 36 5.07 -27.86 25.57
N LEU A 37 5.60 -26.69 25.96
CA LEU A 37 4.90 -25.41 25.79
C LEU A 37 4.74 -25.05 24.32
N GLU A 38 5.74 -25.35 23.49
CA GLU A 38 5.72 -25.11 22.06
C GLU A 38 4.73 -26.02 21.33
N GLU A 39 4.73 -27.33 21.63
CA GLU A 39 3.74 -28.29 21.11
C GLU A 39 2.32 -27.84 21.44
N SER A 40 2.09 -27.48 22.71
CA SER A 40 0.82 -26.93 23.16
C SER A 40 0.46 -25.63 22.43
N PHE A 41 1.42 -24.74 22.19
CA PHE A 41 1.17 -23.51 21.44
C PHE A 41 0.82 -23.78 19.97
N GLU A 42 1.38 -24.82 19.36
CA GLU A 42 1.04 -25.22 17.99
C GLU A 42 -0.37 -25.81 17.87
N GLU A 43 -0.85 -26.53 18.89
CA GLU A 43 -2.24 -26.98 18.95
C GLU A 43 -3.24 -25.83 19.05
N ASP A 44 -2.99 -24.88 19.95
CA ASP A 44 -3.83 -23.69 20.13
C ASP A 44 -3.01 -22.51 20.65
N LYS A 45 -3.07 -21.40 19.90
CA LYS A 45 -2.39 -20.13 20.18
C LYS A 45 -3.02 -19.39 21.37
N ARG A 46 -4.26 -19.73 21.73
CA ARG A 46 -4.98 -19.21 22.89
C ARG A 46 -4.70 -20.07 24.12
N LEU A 47 -4.57 -19.40 25.26
CA LEU A 47 -4.34 -20.05 26.54
C LEU A 47 -5.57 -19.86 27.41
N GLU A 48 -6.49 -20.82 27.34
CA GLU A 48 -7.70 -20.84 28.17
C GLU A 48 -7.33 -21.12 29.66
N PRO A 49 -8.13 -20.63 30.63
CA PRO A 49 -7.82 -20.73 32.06
C PRO A 49 -7.58 -22.16 32.55
N ASP A 50 -8.43 -23.10 32.15
CA ASP A 50 -8.33 -24.51 32.57
C ASP A 50 -7.08 -25.17 31.98
N ARG A 51 -6.81 -24.90 30.69
CA ARG A 51 -5.62 -25.38 30.00
C ARG A 51 -4.34 -24.85 30.63
N LYS A 52 -4.34 -23.58 31.06
CA LYS A 52 -3.21 -22.98 31.80
C LYS A 52 -2.93 -23.73 33.09
N LEU A 53 -3.96 -24.05 33.87
CA LEU A 53 -3.80 -24.79 35.13
C LEU A 53 -3.26 -26.19 34.87
N TRP A 54 -3.82 -26.90 33.88
CA TRP A 54 -3.34 -28.23 33.49
C TRP A 54 -1.87 -28.22 33.02
N LEU A 55 -1.49 -27.27 32.17
CA LEU A 55 -0.11 -27.12 31.71
C LEU A 55 0.84 -26.78 32.86
N ALA A 56 0.43 -25.91 33.78
CA ALA A 56 1.21 -25.54 34.94
C ALA A 56 1.51 -26.75 35.83
N GLU A 57 0.49 -27.56 36.12
CA GLU A 57 0.64 -28.80 36.89
C GLU A 57 1.54 -29.80 36.17
N LYS A 58 1.26 -30.09 34.89
CA LYS A 58 2.03 -31.04 34.08
C LYS A 58 3.52 -30.68 33.97
N LEU A 59 3.84 -29.39 33.92
CA LEU A 59 5.21 -28.90 33.74
C LEU A 59 5.93 -28.58 35.06
N GLY A 60 5.22 -28.65 36.20
CA GLY A 60 5.73 -28.21 37.50
C GLY A 60 6.06 -26.72 37.53
N LEU A 61 5.27 -25.89 36.84
CA LEU A 61 5.46 -24.45 36.71
C LEU A 61 4.36 -23.68 37.42
N GLN A 62 4.63 -22.43 37.78
CA GLN A 62 3.58 -21.51 38.24
C GLN A 62 2.66 -21.15 37.05
N PRO A 63 1.32 -21.07 37.23
CA PRO A 63 0.40 -20.65 36.18
C PRO A 63 0.77 -19.31 35.54
N THR A 64 1.34 -18.38 36.32
CA THR A 64 1.85 -17.10 35.85
C THR A 64 3.01 -17.26 34.85
N GLN A 65 3.91 -18.22 35.06
CA GLN A 65 5.02 -18.48 34.13
C GLN A 65 4.52 -18.98 32.78
N VAL A 66 3.52 -19.87 32.78
CA VAL A 66 2.86 -20.35 31.57
C VAL A 66 2.18 -19.19 30.84
N ALA A 67 1.44 -18.34 31.56
CA ALA A 67 0.78 -17.17 30.98
C ALA A 67 1.78 -16.20 30.32
N VAL A 68 2.86 -15.84 31.02
CA VAL A 68 3.91 -14.95 30.50
C VAL A 68 4.61 -15.58 29.30
N TRP A 69 4.86 -16.89 29.33
CA TRP A 69 5.46 -17.59 28.20
C TRP A 69 4.56 -17.52 26.95
N PHE A 70 3.26 -17.81 27.09
CA PHE A 70 2.30 -17.71 25.98
C PHE A 70 2.16 -16.29 25.44
N GLN A 71 2.16 -15.27 26.32
CA GLN A 71 2.15 -13.86 25.91
C GLN A 71 3.39 -13.53 25.06
N ASN A 72 4.59 -13.88 25.54
CA ASN A 72 5.83 -13.66 24.82
C ASN A 72 5.89 -14.43 23.51
N ARG A 73 5.38 -15.68 23.50
CA ARG A 73 5.34 -16.50 22.30
C ARG A 73 4.41 -15.89 21.25
N ARG A 74 3.22 -15.42 21.64
CA ARG A 74 2.30 -14.68 20.74
C ARG A 74 2.91 -13.40 20.20
N ALA A 75 3.61 -12.63 21.04
CA ALA A 75 4.28 -11.41 20.59
C ALA A 75 5.31 -11.73 19.48
N ARG A 76 6.17 -12.72 19.71
CA ARG A 76 7.17 -13.17 18.71
C ARG A 76 6.52 -13.74 17.46
N PHE A 77 5.45 -14.52 17.61
CA PHE A 77 4.70 -15.07 16.49
C PHE A 77 4.10 -13.96 15.63
N LYS A 78 3.48 -12.94 16.25
CA LYS A 78 2.93 -11.79 15.53
C LYS A 78 4.02 -11.00 14.80
N THR A 79 5.16 -10.76 15.43
CA THR A 79 6.31 -10.12 14.76
C THR A 79 6.77 -10.91 13.55
N ARG A 80 6.98 -12.23 13.69
CA ARG A 80 7.38 -13.09 12.58
C ARG A 80 6.34 -13.11 11.45
N GLN A 81 5.05 -13.12 11.79
CA GLN A 81 3.99 -13.08 10.78
C GLN A 81 4.04 -11.77 9.99
N LEU A 82 4.19 -10.63 10.69
CA LEU A 82 4.31 -9.33 10.03
C LEU A 82 5.55 -9.23 9.13
N GLU A 83 6.67 -9.83 9.53
CA GLU A 83 7.88 -9.91 8.69
C GLU A 83 7.61 -10.69 7.40
N LEU A 84 6.96 -11.86 7.50
CA LEU A 84 6.59 -12.66 6.34
C LEU A 84 5.61 -11.93 5.41
N ASP A 85 4.61 -11.27 5.98
CA ASP A 85 3.62 -10.51 5.22
C ASP A 85 4.28 -9.32 4.49
N CYS A 86 5.21 -8.63 5.17
CA CYS A 86 5.99 -7.54 4.60
C CYS A 86 6.86 -8.02 3.43
N ASP A 87 7.53 -9.15 3.57
CA ASP A 87 8.37 -9.72 2.51
C ASP A 87 7.54 -10.22 1.32
N SER A 88 6.38 -10.83 1.58
CA SER A 88 5.41 -11.19 0.55
C SER A 88 4.95 -9.96 -0.25
N LEU A 89 4.59 -8.88 0.46
CA LEU A 89 4.16 -7.62 -0.15
C LEU A 89 5.26 -6.99 -0.99
N LYS A 90 6.52 -6.96 -0.49
CA LYS A 90 7.67 -6.47 -1.25
C LYS A 90 7.89 -7.26 -2.54
N ALA A 91 7.78 -8.58 -2.48
CA ALA A 91 7.93 -9.44 -3.67
C ALA A 91 6.84 -9.16 -4.71
N SER A 92 5.59 -9.00 -4.26
CA SER A 92 4.47 -8.62 -5.13
C SER A 92 4.69 -7.25 -5.76
N TYR A 93 5.14 -6.26 -4.97
CA TYR A 93 5.44 -4.93 -5.46
C TYR A 93 6.57 -4.93 -6.50
N ALA A 94 7.65 -5.69 -6.24
CA ALA A 94 8.76 -5.81 -7.18
C ALA A 94 8.28 -6.35 -8.54
N LYS A 95 7.42 -7.39 -8.53
CA LYS A 95 6.81 -7.93 -9.74
C LYS A 95 5.92 -6.90 -10.46
N LEU A 96 5.04 -6.23 -9.73
CA LEU A 96 4.17 -5.21 -10.33
C LEU A 96 4.98 -4.07 -10.94
N LYS A 97 6.08 -3.67 -10.29
CA LYS A 97 6.99 -2.64 -10.80
C LYS A 97 7.65 -3.09 -12.11
N THR A 98 8.12 -4.34 -12.19
CA THR A 98 8.70 -4.85 -13.45
C THR A 98 7.66 -4.88 -14.57
N ASP A 99 6.43 -5.30 -14.28
CA ASP A 99 5.35 -5.37 -15.26
C ASP A 99 5.00 -3.96 -15.76
N ARG A 100 4.89 -2.99 -14.84
CA ARG A 100 4.69 -1.57 -15.19
C ARG A 100 5.80 -1.04 -16.09
N ASP A 101 7.06 -1.30 -15.77
CA ASP A 101 8.20 -0.80 -16.54
C ASP A 101 8.29 -1.47 -17.93
N ILE A 102 7.79 -2.70 -18.07
CA ILE A 102 7.65 -3.38 -19.38
C ILE A 102 6.53 -2.72 -20.18
N LEU A 103 5.34 -2.56 -19.60
CA LEU A 103 4.19 -1.94 -20.26
C LEU A 103 4.48 -0.50 -20.69
N PHE A 104 5.18 0.26 -19.84
CA PHE A 104 5.60 1.63 -20.17
C PHE A 104 6.47 1.67 -21.42
N ARG A 105 7.48 0.78 -21.50
CA ARG A 105 8.35 0.68 -22.69
C ARG A 105 7.58 0.23 -23.94
N GLN A 106 6.63 -0.69 -23.79
CA GLN A 106 5.78 -1.13 -24.89
C GLN A 106 4.89 0.01 -25.41
N ASN A 107 4.26 0.77 -24.50
CA ASN A 107 3.45 1.93 -24.86
C ASN A 107 4.29 2.99 -25.57
N GLN A 108 5.47 3.34 -25.04
CA GLN A 108 6.37 4.27 -25.71
C GLN A 108 6.78 3.79 -27.12
N ALA A 109 7.04 2.50 -27.29
CA ALA A 109 7.36 1.93 -28.59
C ALA A 109 6.17 1.99 -29.56
N LEU A 110 4.94 1.81 -29.07
CA LEU A 110 3.73 1.95 -29.87
C LEU A 110 3.46 3.40 -30.26
N GLU A 111 3.63 4.34 -29.34
CA GLU A 111 3.52 5.79 -29.61
C GLU A 111 4.48 6.21 -30.71
N ASN A 112 5.75 5.79 -30.64
CA ASN A 112 6.75 6.06 -31.67
C ASN A 112 6.35 5.48 -33.03
N LYS A 113 5.82 4.23 -33.06
CA LYS A 113 5.33 3.62 -34.31
C LYS A 113 4.16 4.39 -34.89
N VAL A 114 3.22 4.82 -34.05
CA VAL A 114 2.07 5.62 -34.48
C VAL A 114 2.53 6.95 -35.06
N ALA A 115 3.50 7.62 -34.43
CA ALA A 115 4.06 8.87 -34.93
C ALA A 115 4.71 8.68 -36.32
N LEU A 116 5.53 7.63 -36.50
CA LEU A 116 6.16 7.32 -37.79
C LEU A 116 5.15 6.99 -38.88
N LEU A 117 4.10 6.22 -38.56
CA LEU A 117 3.05 5.90 -39.53
C LEU A 117 2.24 7.14 -39.92
N LYS A 118 1.95 8.03 -38.96
CA LYS A 118 1.30 9.32 -39.24
C LYS A 118 2.15 10.19 -40.17
N GLU A 119 3.45 10.31 -39.91
CA GLU A 119 4.38 11.04 -40.78
C GLU A 119 4.42 10.44 -42.20
N LYS A 120 4.49 9.11 -42.31
CA LYS A 120 4.50 8.42 -43.61
C LYS A 120 3.20 8.66 -44.39
N LEU A 121 2.04 8.62 -43.72
CA LEU A 121 0.75 8.92 -44.33
C LEU A 121 0.70 10.36 -44.84
N GLN A 122 1.13 11.34 -44.03
CA GLN A 122 1.19 12.75 -44.44
C GLN A 122 2.10 12.95 -45.66
N PHE A 123 3.26 12.29 -45.71
CA PHE A 123 4.16 12.36 -46.85
C PHE A 123 3.52 11.77 -48.12
N GLN A 124 2.82 10.65 -47.99
CA GLN A 124 2.15 9.99 -49.10
C GLN A 124 0.96 10.83 -49.63
N GLU A 125 0.14 11.38 -48.74
CA GLU A 125 -0.94 12.33 -49.11
C GLU A 125 -0.39 13.55 -49.84
N LYS A 126 0.77 14.09 -49.39
CA LYS A 126 1.43 15.22 -50.04
C LYS A 126 1.99 14.88 -51.43
N LEU A 127 2.48 13.67 -51.63
CA LEU A 127 2.91 13.19 -52.95
C LEU A 127 1.74 12.97 -53.90
N GLU A 128 0.64 12.38 -53.42
CA GLU A 128 -0.57 12.15 -54.21
C GLU A 128 -1.22 13.48 -54.63
N THR A 129 -1.29 14.47 -53.73
CA THR A 129 -1.78 15.82 -54.06
C THR A 129 -0.89 16.54 -55.09
N GLN A 130 0.44 16.46 -54.97
CA GLN A 130 1.36 17.03 -55.97
C GLN A 130 1.27 16.33 -57.34
N SER A 131 1.05 15.01 -57.37
CA SER A 131 0.86 14.26 -58.62
C SER A 131 -0.45 14.65 -59.30
N MET A 132 -1.54 14.83 -58.54
CA MET A 132 -2.84 15.28 -59.07
C MET A 132 -2.82 16.73 -59.56
N GLU A 133 -2.05 17.62 -58.92
CA GLU A 133 -1.86 19.00 -59.39
C GLU A 133 -1.02 19.07 -60.68
N ALA A 134 -0.02 18.20 -60.85
CA ALA A 134 0.80 18.13 -62.06
C ALA A 134 0.03 17.61 -63.27
N GLU A 135 -0.90 16.66 -63.11
CA GLU A 135 -1.77 16.18 -64.19
C GLU A 135 -2.85 17.22 -64.58
N LYS A 136 -3.20 18.15 -63.68
CA LYS A 136 -4.19 19.21 -63.95
C LYS A 136 -3.70 20.33 -64.88
N LEU A 137 -2.41 20.39 -65.21
CA LEU A 137 -1.83 21.31 -66.20
C LEU A 137 -1.80 20.73 -67.63
N GLY A 138 -2.35 19.52 -67.84
CA GLY A 138 -2.40 18.85 -69.14
C GLY A 138 -3.75 18.92 -69.88
N GLU A 139 -4.84 19.34 -69.23
CA GLU A 139 -6.15 19.44 -69.87
C GLU A 139 -6.82 20.79 -69.58
N GLU A 140 -6.67 21.73 -70.52
CA GLU A 140 -7.63 22.83 -70.65
C GLU A 140 -9.00 22.24 -70.97
N GLY A 141 -9.89 22.20 -69.97
CA GLY A 141 -11.21 21.64 -70.17
C GLY A 141 -12.15 21.74 -68.98
N SER A 142 -12.74 22.93 -68.80
CA SER A 142 -14.13 23.11 -68.35
C SER A 142 -14.49 23.04 -66.85
N SER A 143 -14.94 24.21 -66.39
CA SER A 143 -16.13 24.45 -65.54
C SER A 143 -16.14 24.03 -64.07
N VAL A 144 -15.77 25.02 -63.25
CA VAL A 144 -16.32 25.42 -61.95
C VAL A 144 -17.59 24.68 -61.48
N LYS A 145 -17.52 24.07 -60.29
CA LYS A 145 -18.24 24.54 -59.08
C LYS A 145 -17.64 23.88 -57.83
N SER A 146 -16.89 24.71 -57.11
CA SER A 146 -16.44 24.49 -55.74
C SER A 146 -17.51 24.99 -54.78
N ASP A 147 -18.04 24.11 -53.94
CA ASP A 147 -18.65 24.50 -52.67
C ASP A 147 -17.63 24.29 -51.56
N ASN A 148 -17.16 25.43 -51.06
CA ASN A 148 -16.33 25.59 -49.88
C ASN A 148 -17.19 25.31 -48.64
N THR A 149 -16.73 24.47 -47.70
CA THR A 149 -17.17 24.57 -46.30
C THR A 149 -15.93 24.70 -45.43
N GLN A 150 -15.81 25.91 -44.90
CA GLN A 150 -14.77 26.44 -44.03
C GLN A 150 -14.98 26.00 -42.57
N TYR A 151 -14.04 26.41 -41.71
CA TYR A 151 -14.00 26.42 -40.23
C TYR A 151 -13.15 25.30 -39.61
N THR A 152 -12.11 25.55 -38.79
CA THR A 152 -11.42 26.77 -38.33
C THR A 152 -10.10 26.34 -37.69
N GLU A 153 -9.03 27.11 -37.90
CA GLU A 153 -7.80 27.04 -37.10
C GLU A 153 -8.04 27.77 -35.77
N GLU A 154 -7.86 27.06 -34.66
CA GLU A 154 -7.54 27.67 -33.37
C GLU A 154 -6.20 27.06 -32.93
N GLU A 155 -5.11 27.80 -33.18
CA GLU A 155 -3.90 27.67 -32.38
C GLU A 155 -4.11 28.44 -31.07
N GLU A 156 -4.14 27.72 -29.95
CA GLU A 156 -3.97 28.27 -28.61
C GLU A 156 -2.96 27.39 -27.88
N GLY A 157 -2.10 28.06 -27.10
CA GLY A 157 -0.86 27.50 -26.58
C GLY A 157 -1.04 26.55 -25.40
N LEU A 158 0.07 25.86 -25.10
CA LEU A 158 0.50 25.41 -23.77
C LEU A 158 -0.60 24.86 -22.85
N GLY A 159 -0.81 23.54 -22.90
CA GLY A 159 -1.59 22.81 -21.91
C GLY A 159 -0.87 21.52 -21.52
N SER A 160 -0.27 21.51 -20.34
CA SER A 160 0.27 20.35 -19.63
C SER A 160 -0.53 19.07 -19.90
N ASN A 161 0.14 18.04 -20.42
CA ASN A 161 -0.42 16.70 -20.54
C ASN A 161 -0.57 16.08 -19.14
N GLN A 162 -1.61 16.49 -18.41
CA GLN A 162 -2.05 15.84 -17.19
C GLN A 162 -2.71 14.52 -17.60
N TYR A 163 -1.91 13.46 -17.65
CA TYR A 163 -2.43 12.10 -17.60
C TYR A 163 -3.17 11.93 -16.27
N SER A 164 -4.47 12.23 -16.29
CA SER A 164 -5.40 11.74 -15.26
C SER A 164 -5.44 10.23 -15.41
N PHE A 165 -5.16 9.51 -14.32
CA PHE A 165 -5.36 8.07 -14.21
C PHE A 165 -6.67 7.84 -13.43
N PRO A 166 -7.83 7.73 -14.11
CA PRO A 166 -9.12 7.50 -13.46
C PRO A 166 -9.15 6.28 -12.53
N GLU A 167 -8.29 5.30 -12.78
CA GLU A 167 -8.23 4.03 -12.04
C GLU A 167 -7.67 4.20 -10.61
N LEU A 168 -6.81 5.19 -10.36
CA LEU A 168 -6.22 5.44 -9.03
C LEU A 168 -7.18 6.15 -8.07
N ALA A 169 -8.13 6.91 -8.60
CA ALA A 169 -9.17 7.57 -7.82
C ALA A 169 -10.11 6.56 -7.14
N ALA A 170 -10.37 5.42 -7.78
CA ALA A 170 -11.19 4.35 -7.23
C ALA A 170 -10.57 3.65 -6.01
N LEU A 171 -9.25 3.77 -5.83
CA LEU A 171 -8.49 3.24 -4.69
C LEU A 171 -8.20 4.30 -3.62
N GLY A 172 -8.74 5.53 -3.75
CA GLY A 172 -8.58 6.61 -2.77
C GLY A 172 -7.25 7.35 -2.85
N PHE A 173 -6.44 7.14 -3.89
CA PHE A 173 -5.21 7.89 -4.12
C PHE A 173 -5.52 9.11 -4.99
N TYR A 174 -5.82 10.26 -4.35
CA TYR A 174 -5.92 11.53 -5.06
C TYR A 174 -4.51 12.04 -5.41
N TYR A 175 -4.24 12.17 -6.71
CA TYR A 175 -3.11 12.98 -7.19
C TYR A 175 -3.60 14.43 -7.32
N ASP A 176 -3.08 15.33 -6.49
CA ASP A 176 -3.31 16.77 -6.59
C ASP A 176 -2.22 17.39 -7.50
N PRO A 177 -2.57 17.90 -8.69
CA PRO A 177 -1.60 18.46 -9.63
C PRO A 177 -0.90 19.74 -9.14
N THR A 178 -1.34 20.33 -8.02
CA THR A 178 -0.74 21.53 -7.42
C THR A 178 0.29 21.22 -6.33
N MET A 179 0.44 19.96 -5.93
CA MET A 179 1.43 19.54 -4.94
C MET A 179 2.83 19.48 -5.57
N SER A 180 3.56 20.60 -5.49
CA SER A 180 5.00 20.62 -5.76
C SER A 180 5.76 19.87 -4.67
N ALA A 181 6.96 19.39 -5.01
CA ALA A 181 7.86 18.62 -4.14
C ALA A 181 8.39 19.38 -2.89
N SER A 182 7.78 20.52 -2.53
CA SER A 182 8.22 21.40 -1.45
C SER A 182 7.53 21.16 -0.10
N ASN A 183 6.61 20.19 0.01
CA ASN A 183 5.96 19.84 1.28
C ASN A 183 6.08 18.34 1.63
N LEU A 184 7.25 17.75 1.36
CA LEU A 184 7.69 16.57 2.10
C LEU A 184 8.38 17.06 3.37
N GLY A 185 7.61 17.23 4.45
CA GLY A 185 8.14 17.34 5.80
C GLY A 185 8.80 16.01 6.18
N LEU A 186 10.11 15.93 5.96
CA LEU A 186 11.04 15.05 6.68
C LEU A 186 11.93 15.94 7.54
#